data_AF-A0A2D4XHB7-F1
#
_entry.id   AF-A0A2D4XHB7-F1
#
_cell.length_a   1.000
_cell.length_b   1.000
_cell.length_c   1.000
_cell.angle_alpha   90.00
_cell.angle_beta   90.00
_cell.angle_gamma   90.00
#
_symmetry.space_group_name_H-M   'P 1'
#
loop_
_entity.id
_entity.type
_entity.pdbx_description
1 polymer ?
#
loop_
_entity_poly.entity_id
_entity_poly.type
_entity_poly.pdbx_seq_one_letter_code
_entity_poly.pdbx_strand_id
1 'polypeptide(L)'
;MLIMEKETIHKQEKLERYDARGVQTLFKTLSRNHYNLLKMVDNKARIVLTVNSIITSLLLGLLFVVPKSQKVPLEIGTRILIICSLLSMIFALFSMVPHRYFGSSYKKSGYKGTLYAENFAKLSLTEFKNEFKRIMKKGQNIYDEMIIDLYFLGKIITHKQRLLFVSVIIFLIGLITAIIYTLLNGVVAFA
;
A
#
# COMPACT_ATOMS: atom_id res chain seq x y z
N MET A 1 47.65 21.60 -26.22
CA MET A 1 46.29 22.17 -26.08
C MET A 1 45.23 21.19 -26.58
N LEU A 2 45.23 20.81 -27.87
CA LEU A 2 44.28 19.84 -28.46
C LEU A 2 44.23 18.44 -27.82
N ILE A 3 45.36 17.93 -27.29
CA ILE A 3 45.41 16.61 -26.63
C ILE A 3 44.77 16.66 -25.24
N MET A 4 45.04 17.74 -24.48
CA MET A 4 44.43 17.96 -23.16
C MET A 4 42.92 18.17 -23.25
N GLU A 5 42.45 18.86 -24.30
CA GLU A 5 41.03 19.08 -24.59
C GLU A 5 40.30 17.78 -24.95
N LYS A 6 40.91 16.90 -25.75
CA LYS A 6 40.37 15.55 -26.03
C LYS A 6 40.32 14.66 -24.78
N GLU A 7 41.32 14.72 -23.91
CA GLU A 7 41.30 13.98 -22.64
C GLU A 7 40.25 14.49 -21.66
N THR A 8 39.97 15.80 -21.63
CA THR A 8 38.91 16.37 -20.78
C THR A 8 37.52 15.99 -21.28
N ILE A 9 37.28 16.05 -22.59
CA ILE A 9 36.02 15.63 -23.22
C ILE A 9 35.77 14.13 -22.97
N HIS A 10 36.77 13.26 -23.16
CA HIS A 10 36.61 11.83 -22.94
C HIS A 10 36.39 11.45 -21.45
N LYS A 11 36.96 12.25 -20.53
CA LYS A 11 36.76 12.10 -19.08
C LYS A 11 35.37 12.59 -18.66
N GLN A 12 34.86 13.67 -19.26
CA GLN A 12 33.48 14.13 -19.07
C GLN A 12 32.46 13.12 -19.63
N GLU A 13 32.68 12.56 -20.83
CA GLU A 13 31.81 11.51 -21.40
C GLU A 13 31.75 10.24 -20.53
N LYS A 14 32.86 9.85 -19.90
CA LYS A 14 32.91 8.74 -18.94
C LYS A 14 32.22 9.05 -17.61
N LEU A 15 32.20 10.32 -17.19
CA LEU A 15 31.47 10.80 -16.01
C LEU A 15 29.96 10.89 -16.27
N GLU A 16 29.54 11.18 -17.49
CA GLU A 16 28.13 11.24 -17.90
C GLU A 16 27.51 9.86 -18.16
N ARG A 17 28.31 8.85 -18.53
CA ARG A 17 27.81 7.48 -18.65
C ARG A 17 27.65 6.85 -17.27
N TYR A 18 26.39 6.65 -16.86
CA TYR A 18 26.04 5.92 -15.64
C TYR A 18 26.84 4.61 -15.51
N ASP A 19 27.47 4.41 -14.35
CA ASP A 19 28.12 3.14 -14.02
C ASP A 19 27.06 2.02 -14.07
N ALA A 20 27.28 1.02 -14.92
CA ALA A 20 26.39 -0.12 -15.07
C ALA A 20 26.13 -0.84 -13.74
N ARG A 21 27.13 -0.86 -12.83
CA ARG A 21 26.96 -1.41 -11.47
C ARG A 21 26.08 -0.52 -10.60
N GLY A 22 26.20 0.80 -10.74
CA GLY A 22 25.32 1.78 -10.09
C GLY A 22 23.86 1.60 -10.51
N VAL A 23 23.60 1.44 -11.82
CA VAL A 23 22.26 1.18 -12.36
C VAL A 23 21.67 -0.14 -11.83
N GLN A 24 22.45 -1.22 -11.85
CA GLN A 24 22.01 -2.51 -11.28
C GLN A 24 21.70 -2.41 -9.77
N THR A 25 22.54 -1.70 -9.02
CA THR A 25 22.35 -1.48 -7.59
C THR A 25 21.10 -0.65 -7.31
N LEU A 26 20.83 0.37 -8.13
CA LEU A 26 19.62 1.19 -8.05
C LEU A 26 18.37 0.32 -8.22
N PHE A 27 18.28 -0.46 -9.29
CA PHE A 27 17.13 -1.34 -9.53
C PHE A 27 16.93 -2.34 -8.39
N LYS A 28 18.00 -3.02 -7.95
CA LYS A 28 17.94 -3.96 -6.81
C LYS A 28 17.42 -3.29 -5.54
N THR A 29 17.89 -2.07 -5.25
CA THR A 29 17.52 -1.32 -4.05
C THR A 29 16.09 -0.83 -4.12
N LEU A 30 15.66 -0.26 -5.25
CA LEU A 30 14.30 0.23 -5.45
C LEU A 30 13.26 -0.90 -5.40
N SER A 31 13.48 -2.00 -6.11
CA SER A 31 12.57 -3.15 -6.06
C SER A 31 12.43 -3.66 -4.62
N ARG A 32 13.55 -3.82 -3.90
CA ARG A 32 13.52 -4.24 -2.48
C ARG A 32 12.76 -3.24 -1.60
N ASN A 33 12.99 -1.95 -1.80
CA ASN A 33 12.30 -0.90 -1.04
C ASN A 33 10.79 -0.89 -1.30
N HIS A 34 10.36 -1.06 -2.54
CA HIS A 34 8.94 -1.13 -2.89
C HIS A 34 8.24 -2.34 -2.27
N TYR A 35 8.85 -3.54 -2.33
CA TYR A 35 8.30 -4.70 -1.64
C TYR A 35 8.29 -4.54 -0.11
N ASN A 36 9.31 -3.89 0.46
CA ASN A 36 9.33 -3.57 1.88
C ASN A 36 8.21 -2.57 2.26
N LEU A 37 7.96 -1.56 1.43
CA LEU A 37 6.87 -0.60 1.63
C LEU A 37 5.52 -1.31 1.60
N LEU A 38 5.32 -2.23 0.65
CA LEU A 38 4.11 -3.06 0.58
C LEU A 38 3.92 -3.87 1.87
N LYS A 39 4.96 -4.57 2.31
CA LYS A 39 4.95 -5.33 3.58
C LYS A 39 4.67 -4.43 4.78
N MET A 40 5.20 -3.22 4.79
CA MET A 40 4.93 -2.25 5.86
C MET A 40 3.47 -1.80 5.88
N VAL A 41 2.84 -1.61 4.71
CA VAL A 41 1.40 -1.31 4.62
C VAL A 41 0.59 -2.47 5.18
N ASP A 42 0.88 -3.71 4.79
CA ASP A 42 0.19 -4.89 5.29
C ASP A 42 0.36 -5.03 6.82
N ASN A 43 1.56 -4.78 7.34
CA ASN A 43 1.80 -4.78 8.79
C ASN A 43 0.99 -3.70 9.51
N LYS A 44 0.93 -2.47 8.99
CA LYS A 44 0.15 -1.39 9.59
C LYS A 44 -1.35 -1.69 9.55
N ALA A 45 -1.85 -2.22 8.44
CA ALA A 45 -3.23 -2.67 8.33
C ALA A 45 -3.55 -3.77 9.36
N ARG A 46 -2.60 -4.68 9.63
CA ARG A 46 -2.78 -5.74 10.63
C ARG A 46 -2.92 -5.16 12.04
N ILE A 47 -2.11 -4.16 12.37
CA ILE A 47 -2.21 -3.44 13.65
C ILE A 47 -3.60 -2.79 13.78
N VAL A 48 -4.07 -2.09 12.73
CA VAL A 48 -5.41 -1.47 12.72
C VAL A 48 -6.51 -2.50 12.94
N LEU A 49 -6.45 -3.65 12.26
CA LEU A 49 -7.41 -4.74 12.46
C LEU A 49 -7.40 -5.25 13.90
N THR A 50 -6.23 -5.56 14.46
CA THR A 50 -6.09 -6.07 15.82
C THR A 50 -6.65 -5.09 16.86
N VAL A 51 -6.24 -3.82 16.79
CA VAL A 51 -6.69 -2.79 17.72
C VAL A 51 -8.20 -2.61 17.65
N ASN A 52 -8.75 -2.45 16.43
CA ASN A 52 -10.19 -2.29 16.26
C ASN A 52 -10.96 -3.54 16.71
N SER A 53 -10.37 -4.75 16.59
CA SER A 53 -11.04 -6.00 16.96
C SER A 53 -11.14 -6.15 18.46
N ILE A 54 -10.07 -5.79 19.18
CA ILE A 54 -10.06 -5.73 20.64
C ILE A 54 -11.10 -4.72 21.13
N ILE A 55 -11.08 -3.50 20.58
CA ILE A 55 -12.04 -2.44 20.94
C ILE A 55 -13.48 -2.90 20.68
N THR A 56 -13.76 -3.40 19.48
CA THR A 56 -15.12 -3.85 19.10
C THR A 56 -15.61 -5.00 19.98
N SER A 57 -14.73 -5.96 20.30
CA SER A 57 -15.04 -7.09 21.19
C SER A 57 -15.43 -6.61 22.60
N LEU A 58 -14.64 -5.70 23.18
CA LEU A 58 -14.92 -5.12 24.50
C LEU A 58 -16.23 -4.32 24.51
N LEU A 59 -16.45 -3.46 23.51
CA LEU A 59 -17.66 -2.64 23.42
C LEU A 59 -18.93 -3.48 23.20
N LEU A 60 -18.84 -4.55 22.40
CA LEU A 60 -19.95 -5.50 22.25
C LEU A 60 -20.24 -6.23 23.56
N GLY A 61 -19.22 -6.69 24.28
CA GLY A 61 -19.38 -7.31 25.60
C GLY A 61 -20.13 -6.40 26.58
N LEU A 62 -19.77 -5.12 26.65
CA LEU A 62 -20.48 -4.14 27.47
C LEU A 62 -21.94 -3.96 27.04
N LEU A 63 -22.22 -3.94 25.74
CA LEU A 63 -23.58 -3.78 25.22
C LEU A 63 -24.50 -4.97 25.57
N PHE A 64 -23.97 -6.20 25.64
CA PHE A 64 -24.75 -7.40 25.98
C PHE A 64 -24.97 -7.59 27.48
N VAL A 65 -24.06 -7.07 28.32
CA VAL A 65 -24.12 -7.26 29.78
C VAL A 65 -25.03 -6.23 30.47
N VAL A 66 -25.20 -5.02 29.91
CA VAL A 66 -26.03 -3.97 30.52
C VAL A 66 -27.53 -4.29 30.32
N PRO A 67 -28.33 -4.46 31.40
CA PRO A 67 -29.75 -4.76 31.28
C PRO A 67 -30.51 -3.57 30.66
N LYS A 68 -31.43 -3.88 29.73
CA LYS A 68 -32.30 -2.92 29.00
C LYS A 68 -33.10 -1.94 29.88
N SER A 69 -33.14 -2.15 31.20
CA SER A 69 -33.88 -1.33 32.17
C SER A 69 -33.19 -0.01 32.51
N GLN A 70 -31.88 0.13 32.29
CA GLN A 70 -31.19 1.41 32.37
C GLN A 70 -31.04 2.00 30.97
N LYS A 71 -31.88 2.98 30.63
CA LYS A 71 -31.71 3.82 29.43
C LYS A 71 -30.49 4.72 29.61
N VAL A 72 -29.30 4.15 29.62
CA VAL A 72 -28.07 4.93 29.68
C VAL A 72 -27.86 5.54 28.30
N PRO A 73 -27.68 6.87 28.18
CA PRO A 73 -27.37 7.51 26.90
C PRO A 73 -26.04 7.02 26.28
N LEU A 74 -25.26 6.23 27.01
CA LEU A 74 -24.02 5.57 26.60
C LEU A 74 -24.18 4.63 25.40
N GLU A 75 -25.40 4.19 25.07
CA GLU A 75 -25.62 3.27 23.94
C GLU A 75 -25.32 3.90 22.57
N ILE A 76 -25.69 5.17 22.31
CA ILE A 76 -25.52 5.75 20.95
C ILE A 76 -24.03 5.92 20.62
N GLY A 77 -23.23 6.49 21.53
CA GLY A 77 -21.81 6.75 21.27
C GLY A 77 -21.04 5.45 21.03
N THR A 78 -21.35 4.43 21.82
CA THR A 78 -20.78 3.08 21.68
C THR A 78 -21.17 2.43 20.35
N ARG A 79 -22.44 2.53 19.94
CA ARG A 79 -22.90 2.02 18.63
C ARG A 79 -22.20 2.69 17.46
N ILE A 80 -22.05 4.02 17.50
CA ILE A 80 -21.32 4.79 16.47
C ILE A 80 -19.86 4.30 16.39
N LEU A 81 -19.19 4.14 17.53
CA LEU A 81 -17.80 3.70 17.58
C LEU A 81 -17.61 2.30 17.01
N ILE A 82 -18.52 1.36 17.30
CA ILE A 82 -18.51 0.01 16.73
C ILE A 82 -18.64 0.07 15.20
N ILE A 83 -19.61 0.83 14.69
CA ILE A 83 -19.84 0.95 13.24
C ILE A 83 -18.61 1.55 12.54
N CYS A 84 -18.04 2.63 13.09
CA CYS A 84 -16.82 3.24 12.55
C CYS A 84 -15.62 2.30 12.63
N SER A 85 -15.48 1.51 13.70
CA SER A 85 -14.40 0.52 13.85
C SER A 85 -14.50 -0.59 12.81
N LEU A 86 -15.71 -1.11 12.56
CA LEU A 86 -15.96 -2.09 11.51
C LEU A 86 -15.69 -1.52 10.11
N LEU A 87 -16.15 -0.29 9.84
CA LEU A 87 -15.89 0.37 8.57
C LEU A 87 -14.39 0.58 8.35
N SER A 88 -13.67 1.02 9.37
CA SER A 88 -12.21 1.13 9.36
C SER A 88 -11.54 -0.21 9.05
N MET A 89 -11.98 -1.32 9.67
CA MET A 89 -11.45 -2.64 9.37
C MET A 89 -11.65 -3.05 7.91
N ILE A 90 -12.82 -2.75 7.32
CA ILE A 90 -13.10 -3.05 5.91
C ILE A 90 -12.07 -2.38 5.00
N PHE A 91 -11.78 -1.09 5.22
CA PHE A 91 -10.76 -0.37 4.44
C PHE A 91 -9.33 -0.91 4.71
N ALA A 92 -9.02 -1.29 5.94
CA ALA A 92 -7.73 -1.92 6.26
C ALA A 92 -7.57 -3.26 5.52
N LEU A 93 -8.62 -4.07 5.49
CA LEU A 93 -8.64 -5.35 4.78
C LEU A 93 -8.44 -5.16 3.27
N PHE A 94 -9.10 -4.17 2.67
CA PHE A 94 -8.88 -3.83 1.26
C PHE A 94 -7.44 -3.42 0.96
N SER A 95 -6.74 -2.76 1.88
CA SER A 95 -5.33 -2.40 1.69
C SER A 95 -4.38 -3.62 1.66
N MET A 96 -4.76 -4.73 2.32
CA MET A 96 -3.98 -5.98 2.36
C MET A 96 -4.18 -6.88 1.14
N VAL A 97 -5.28 -6.70 0.39
CA VAL A 97 -5.56 -7.51 -0.81
C VAL A 97 -4.32 -7.50 -1.73
N PRO A 98 -3.88 -8.66 -2.27
CA PRO A 98 -2.69 -8.74 -3.11
C PRO A 98 -2.73 -7.66 -4.20
N HIS A 99 -1.60 -6.96 -4.39
CA HIS A 99 -1.55 -5.91 -5.40
C HIS A 99 -1.76 -6.52 -6.77
N ARG A 100 -2.47 -5.78 -7.62
CA ARG A 100 -2.70 -6.23 -8.98
C ARG A 100 -2.54 -5.05 -9.92
N TYR A 101 -1.92 -5.29 -11.07
CA TYR A 101 -1.78 -4.28 -12.11
C TYR A 101 -3.10 -4.13 -12.88
N PHE A 102 -3.77 -2.99 -12.71
CA PHE A 102 -5.08 -2.71 -13.29
C PHE A 102 -5.15 -1.29 -13.88
N GLY A 103 -6.06 -1.10 -14.85
CA GLY A 103 -6.44 0.21 -15.38
C GLY A 103 -6.01 0.48 -16.83
N SER A 104 -6.63 1.51 -17.43
CA SER A 104 -6.36 1.93 -18.83
C SER A 104 -4.89 2.30 -19.04
N SER A 105 -4.25 2.89 -18.04
CA SER A 105 -2.83 3.27 -18.08
C SER A 105 -1.88 2.07 -18.19
N TYR A 106 -2.21 0.93 -17.56
CA TYR A 106 -1.44 -0.32 -17.70
C TYR A 106 -1.69 -0.96 -19.08
N LYS A 107 -2.95 -1.01 -19.52
CA LYS A 107 -3.28 -1.56 -20.85
C LYS A 107 -2.62 -0.78 -22.00
N LYS A 108 -2.53 0.54 -21.86
CA LYS A 108 -1.92 1.44 -22.85
C LYS A 108 -0.38 1.38 -22.88
N SER A 109 0.27 0.92 -21.80
CA SER A 109 1.74 0.87 -21.77
C SER A 109 2.32 -0.32 -22.54
N GLY A 110 1.49 -1.26 -23.01
CA GLY A 110 1.95 -2.48 -23.70
C GLY A 110 2.72 -3.46 -22.80
N TYR A 111 2.81 -3.17 -21.49
CA TYR A 111 3.52 -3.98 -20.52
C TYR A 111 2.69 -5.23 -20.20
N LYS A 112 3.26 -6.41 -20.46
CA LYS A 112 2.60 -7.69 -20.17
C LYS A 112 2.70 -8.09 -18.69
N GLY A 113 3.51 -7.40 -17.90
CA GLY A 113 3.63 -7.71 -16.49
C GLY A 113 4.47 -8.96 -16.22
N THR A 114 5.30 -9.39 -17.17
CA THR A 114 5.99 -10.69 -17.15
C THR A 114 6.96 -10.85 -15.98
N LEU A 115 7.37 -9.75 -15.34
CA LEU A 115 8.24 -9.75 -14.16
C LEU A 115 7.46 -10.01 -12.85
N TYR A 116 6.13 -9.97 -12.88
CA TYR A 116 5.29 -10.16 -11.71
C TYR A 116 4.53 -11.49 -11.71
N ALA A 117 4.61 -12.19 -10.58
CA ALA A 117 4.06 -13.53 -10.38
C ALA A 117 2.60 -13.69 -10.80
N GLU A 118 1.72 -12.80 -10.37
CA GLU A 118 0.29 -12.93 -10.69
C GLU A 118 0.00 -12.75 -12.18
N ASN A 119 0.82 -11.96 -12.88
CA ASN A 119 0.64 -11.70 -14.30
C ASN A 119 1.21 -12.85 -15.14
N PHE A 120 2.42 -13.33 -14.85
CA PHE A 120 2.98 -14.45 -15.58
C PHE A 120 2.30 -15.78 -15.27
N ALA A 121 1.67 -15.93 -14.10
CA ALA A 121 0.89 -17.13 -13.75
C ALA A 121 -0.30 -17.38 -14.70
N LYS A 122 -0.71 -16.37 -15.48
CA LYS A 122 -1.77 -16.48 -16.49
C LYS A 122 -1.23 -16.92 -17.86
N LEU A 123 0.09 -16.97 -18.04
CA LEU A 123 0.74 -17.37 -19.28
C LEU A 123 1.04 -18.87 -19.25
N SER A 124 1.01 -19.52 -20.42
CA SER A 124 1.60 -20.84 -20.58
C SER A 124 3.14 -20.78 -20.44
N LEU A 125 3.77 -21.91 -20.11
CA LEU A 125 5.23 -22.00 -20.02
C LEU A 125 5.93 -21.52 -21.30
N THR A 126 5.38 -21.86 -22.47
CA THR A 126 5.91 -21.47 -23.77
C THR A 126 5.82 -19.97 -23.99
N GLU A 127 4.68 -19.36 -23.68
CA GLU A 127 4.49 -17.90 -23.77
C GLU A 127 5.43 -17.16 -22.82
N PHE A 128 5.51 -17.62 -21.57
CA PHE A 128 6.44 -17.06 -20.58
C PHE A 128 7.89 -17.12 -21.07
N LYS A 129 8.34 -18.29 -21.55
CA LYS A 129 9.71 -18.47 -22.08
C LYS A 129 9.99 -17.55 -23.27
N ASN A 130 9.02 -17.35 -24.17
CA ASN A 130 9.17 -16.48 -25.32
C ASN A 130 9.24 -15.00 -24.91
N GLU A 131 8.36 -14.55 -24.01
CA GLU A 131 8.39 -13.19 -23.48
C GLU A 131 9.67 -12.91 -22.68
N PHE A 132 10.08 -13.84 -21.82
CA PHE A 132 11.29 -13.68 -21.02
C PHE A 132 12.54 -13.63 -21.93
N LYS A 133 12.59 -14.44 -22.98
CA LYS A 133 13.65 -14.35 -24.01
C LYS A 133 13.61 -13.02 -24.77
N ARG A 134 12.43 -12.47 -25.09
CA ARG A 134 12.29 -11.15 -25.73
C ARG A 134 12.91 -10.05 -24.86
N ILE A 135 12.65 -10.09 -23.56
CA ILE A 135 13.21 -9.15 -22.58
C ILE A 135 14.74 -9.28 -22.54
N MET A 136 15.27 -10.51 -22.46
CA MET A 136 16.72 -10.77 -22.42
C MET A 136 17.48 -10.45 -23.71
N LYS A 137 16.81 -10.39 -24.87
CA LYS A 137 17.49 -10.31 -26.19
C LYS A 137 18.16 -8.96 -26.48
N LYS A 138 17.75 -7.88 -25.81
CA LYS A 138 18.37 -6.55 -25.95
C LYS A 138 18.45 -5.89 -24.57
N GLY A 139 19.65 -5.49 -24.13
CA GLY A 139 19.87 -4.89 -22.81
C GLY A 139 19.07 -3.61 -22.51
N GLN A 140 18.75 -2.79 -23.52
CA GLN A 140 17.84 -1.64 -23.38
C GLN A 140 16.42 -2.08 -23.00
N ASN A 141 15.92 -3.19 -23.57
CA ASN A 141 14.58 -3.69 -23.27
C ASN A 141 14.44 -4.19 -21.82
N ILE A 142 15.52 -4.67 -21.20
CA ILE A 142 15.47 -5.13 -19.80
C ILE A 142 15.19 -3.95 -18.88
N TYR A 143 15.97 -2.88 -19.02
CA TYR A 143 15.82 -1.71 -18.16
C TYR A 143 14.48 -1.01 -18.40
N ASP A 144 14.00 -0.91 -19.64
CA ASP A 144 12.68 -0.36 -19.94
C ASP A 144 11.55 -1.14 -19.26
N GLU A 145 11.58 -2.47 -19.33
CA GLU A 145 10.58 -3.34 -18.67
C GLU A 145 10.65 -3.20 -17.13
N MET A 146 11.86 -3.09 -16.56
CA MET A 146 12.04 -2.86 -15.12
C MET A 146 11.56 -1.47 -14.67
N ILE A 147 11.78 -0.43 -15.49
CA ILE A 147 11.30 0.93 -15.21
C ILE A 147 9.78 0.94 -15.18
N ILE A 148 9.13 0.29 -16.17
CA ILE A 148 7.67 0.22 -16.24
C ILE A 148 7.11 -0.56 -15.05
N ASP A 149 7.73 -1.68 -14.67
CA ASP A 149 7.33 -2.45 -13.49
C ASP A 149 7.44 -1.62 -12.20
N LEU A 150 8.58 -0.95 -11.98
CA LEU A 150 8.79 -0.08 -10.82
C LEU A 150 7.76 1.07 -10.77
N TYR A 151 7.47 1.69 -11.91
CA TYR A 151 6.48 2.77 -11.99
C TYR A 151 5.09 2.30 -11.54
N PHE A 152 4.62 1.18 -12.07
CA PHE A 152 3.32 0.66 -11.67
C PHE A 152 3.30 0.13 -10.24
N LEU A 153 4.40 -0.48 -9.77
CA LEU A 153 4.51 -0.96 -8.40
C LEU A 153 4.41 0.21 -7.41
N GLY A 154 5.11 1.31 -7.68
CA GLY A 154 5.01 2.56 -6.93
C GLY A 154 3.58 3.11 -6.87
N LYS A 155 2.88 3.13 -8.01
CA LYS A 155 1.47 3.58 -8.08
C LYS A 155 0.54 2.75 -7.20
N ILE A 156 0.73 1.43 -7.15
CA ILE A 156 -0.09 0.55 -6.31
C ILE A 156 0.23 0.75 -4.82
N ILE A 157 1.50 0.93 -4.46
CA ILE A 157 1.90 1.24 -3.08
C ILE A 157 1.18 2.50 -2.60
N THR A 158 1.18 3.57 -3.40
CA THR A 158 0.46 4.81 -3.05
C THR A 158 -1.03 4.57 -2.90
N HIS A 159 -1.65 3.77 -3.77
CA HIS A 159 -3.08 3.47 -3.67
C HIS A 159 -3.41 2.71 -2.37
N LYS A 160 -2.63 1.67 -2.04
CA LYS A 160 -2.81 0.91 -0.79
C LYS A 160 -2.57 1.76 0.46
N GLN A 161 -1.57 2.64 0.44
CA GLN A 161 -1.33 3.59 1.51
C GLN A 161 -2.51 4.55 1.71
N ARG A 162 -3.14 5.02 0.63
CA ARG A 162 -4.34 5.87 0.73
C ARG A 162 -5.54 5.11 1.32
N LEU A 163 -5.76 3.86 0.93
CA LEU A 163 -6.81 3.03 1.53
C LEU A 163 -6.60 2.85 3.04
N LEU A 164 -5.37 2.55 3.44
CA LEU A 164 -5.01 2.45 4.86
C LEU A 164 -5.17 3.79 5.59
N PHE A 165 -4.80 4.91 4.96
CA PHE A 165 -5.02 6.23 5.54
C PHE A 165 -6.51 6.52 5.77
N VAL A 166 -7.37 6.22 4.80
CA VAL A 166 -8.83 6.35 4.93
C VAL A 166 -9.35 5.48 6.08
N SER A 167 -8.88 4.24 6.21
CA SER A 167 -9.22 3.37 7.34
C SER A 167 -8.94 4.02 8.69
N VAL A 168 -7.75 4.61 8.85
CA VAL A 168 -7.35 5.28 10.10
C VAL A 168 -8.19 6.52 10.36
N ILE A 169 -8.47 7.33 9.33
CA ILE A 169 -9.29 8.53 9.47
C ILE A 169 -10.73 8.19 9.89
N ILE A 170 -11.34 7.17 9.28
CA ILE A 170 -12.70 6.73 9.65
C ILE A 170 -12.75 6.32 11.12
N PHE A 171 -11.76 5.55 11.58
CA PHE A 171 -11.67 5.15 12.98
C PHE A 171 -11.52 6.37 13.90
N LEU A 172 -10.62 7.31 13.55
CA LEU A 172 -10.36 8.50 14.35
C LEU A 172 -11.59 9.41 14.47
N ILE A 173 -12.31 9.62 13.36
CA ILE A 173 -13.56 10.39 13.36
C ILE A 173 -14.61 9.72 14.24
N GLY A 174 -14.75 8.39 14.14
CA GLY A 174 -15.66 7.62 14.99
C GLY A 174 -15.32 7.74 16.47
N LEU A 175 -14.03 7.64 16.81
CA LEU A 175 -13.52 7.77 18.17
C LEU A 175 -13.81 9.16 18.75
N ILE A 176 -13.46 10.21 18.03
CA ILE A 176 -13.70 11.60 18.46
C ILE A 176 -15.20 11.86 18.64
N THR A 177 -16.02 11.42 17.68
CA THR A 177 -17.49 11.59 17.74
C THR A 177 -18.08 10.86 18.94
N ALA A 178 -17.63 9.63 19.20
CA ALA A 178 -18.09 8.85 20.34
C ALA A 178 -17.69 9.49 21.68
N ILE A 179 -16.48 10.02 21.79
CA ILE A 179 -16.00 10.74 22.98
C ILE A 179 -16.83 12.00 23.21
N ILE A 180 -17.01 12.84 22.18
CA ILE A 180 -17.81 14.07 22.28
C ILE A 180 -19.25 13.75 22.68
N TYR A 181 -19.87 12.76 22.04
CA TYR A 181 -21.23 12.34 22.39
C TYR A 181 -21.32 11.86 23.84
N THR A 182 -20.36 11.04 24.27
CA THR A 182 -20.30 10.54 25.65
C THR A 182 -20.09 11.65 26.65
N LEU A 183 -19.26 12.66 26.35
CA LEU A 183 -19.06 13.80 27.24
C LEU A 183 -20.31 14.68 27.32
N LEU A 184 -20.91 15.05 26.18
CA LEU A 184 -22.10 15.92 26.15
C LEU A 184 -23.31 15.28 26.86
N ASN A 185 -23.52 13.98 26.68
CA ASN A 185 -24.67 13.27 27.25
C ASN A 185 -24.35 12.59 28.60
N GLY A 186 -23.06 12.42 28.93
CA GLY A 186 -22.57 11.72 30.12
C GLY A 186 -22.16 12.64 31.27
N VAL A 187 -22.27 13.96 31.13
CA VAL A 187 -22.13 14.93 32.24
C VAL A 187 -23.15 14.71 33.36
N VAL A 188 -24.11 13.78 33.23
CA VAL A 188 -25.14 13.49 34.26
C VAL A 188 -24.89 12.20 35.06
N ALA A 189 -23.75 11.50 34.93
CA ALA A 189 -23.54 10.21 35.62
C ALA A 189 -22.27 10.09 36.48
N PHE A 190 -21.54 11.19 36.73
CA PHE A 190 -20.38 11.21 37.62
C PHE A 190 -20.49 12.23 38.78
N ALA A 191 -21.71 12.65 39.11
CA ALA A 191 -22.02 13.45 40.30
C ALA A 191 -22.99 12.69 41.21
#